data_AF-C5KCX2-F1
#
_entry.id   AF-C5KCX2-F1
#
_cell.length_a   1.000
_cell.length_b   1.000
_cell.length_c   1.000
_cell.angle_alpha   90.00
_cell.angle_beta   90.00
_cell.angle_gamma   90.00
#
_symmetry.space_group_name_H-M   'P 1'
#
loop_
_entity.id
_entity.type
_entity.pdbx_description
1 polymer ?
#
loop_
_entity_poly.entity_id
_entity_poly.type
_entity_poly.pdbx_seq_one_letter_code
_entity_poly.pdbx_strand_id
1 'polypeptide(L)'
;MTLWEVSNNHRRSIAVICGVVAAIGLAVYLFRDETDDEREQSSRKKAAIPPGKRPFYPTTEWQKVEADQVCPAGLDFRMDVSTGESFARLPSK
;
A
#
# COMPACT_ATOMS: atom_id res chain seq x y z
N MET A 1 -18.32 40.69 47.60
CA MET A 1 -18.34 40.06 46.26
C MET A 1 -16.94 39.51 45.99
N THR A 2 -16.59 38.38 46.59
CA THR A 2 -16.66 37.00 46.03
C THR A 2 -15.48 36.60 45.12
N LEU A 3 -14.24 36.81 45.61
CA LEU A 3 -13.00 36.22 45.05
C LEU A 3 -13.01 34.67 45.01
N TRP A 4 -13.77 34.02 45.90
CA TRP A 4 -13.89 32.56 45.95
C TRP A 4 -14.81 31.99 44.86
N GLU A 5 -15.78 32.78 44.37
CA GLU A 5 -16.78 32.36 43.39
C GLU A 5 -16.22 32.33 41.96
N VAL A 6 -15.29 33.25 41.66
CA VAL A 6 -14.51 33.26 40.42
C VAL A 6 -13.61 32.03 40.31
N SER A 7 -12.98 31.60 41.41
CA SER A 7 -12.09 30.42 41.43
C SER A 7 -12.84 29.12 41.14
N ASN A 8 -14.06 28.98 41.67
CA ASN A 8 -14.88 27.79 41.46
C ASN A 8 -15.43 27.71 40.03
N ASN A 9 -15.82 28.85 39.45
CA ASN A 9 -16.25 28.92 38.05
C ASN A 9 -15.10 28.64 37.08
N HIS A 10 -13.88 29.10 37.38
CA HIS A 10 -12.71 28.83 36.54
C HIS A 10 -12.33 27.34 36.49
N ARG A 11 -12.38 26.64 37.64
CA ARG A 11 -12.14 25.18 37.71
C ARG A 11 -13.21 24.38 36.97
N ARG A 12 -14.47 24.80 37.05
CA ARG A 12 -15.59 24.20 36.31
C ARG A 12 -15.46 24.42 34.81
N SER A 13 -15.10 25.63 34.38
CA SER A 13 -14.87 25.93 32.97
C SER A 13 -13.72 25.10 32.38
N ILE A 14 -12.61 24.95 33.09
CA ILE A 14 -11.48 24.12 32.64
C ILE A 14 -11.91 22.65 32.48
N ALA A 15 -12.64 22.09 33.45
CA ALA A 15 -13.11 20.71 33.39
C ALA A 15 -14.07 20.46 32.20
N VAL A 16 -14.97 21.41 31.91
CA VAL A 16 -15.87 21.33 30.75
C VAL A 16 -15.10 21.40 29.45
N ILE A 17 -14.14 22.33 29.32
CA ILE A 17 -13.31 22.48 28.11
C ILE A 17 -12.49 21.21 27.86
N CYS A 18 -11.83 20.67 28.89
CA CYS A 18 -11.09 19.41 28.78
C CYS A 18 -12.00 18.24 28.35
N GLY A 19 -13.22 18.16 28.90
CA GLY A 19 -14.21 17.17 28.51
C GLY A 19 -14.63 17.28 27.04
N VAL A 20 -14.87 18.51 26.55
CA VAL A 20 -15.24 18.76 25.15
C VAL A 20 -14.08 18.41 24.20
N VAL A 21 -12.85 18.81 24.52
CA VAL A 21 -11.67 18.48 23.70
C VAL A 21 -11.43 16.98 23.65
N ALA A 22 -11.57 16.28 24.78
CA ALA A 22 -11.46 14.82 24.85
C ALA A 22 -12.56 14.14 24.01
N ALA A 23 -13.80 14.63 24.07
CA ALA A 23 -14.90 14.09 23.28
C ALA A 23 -14.72 14.32 21.78
N ILE A 24 -14.24 15.50 21.36
CA ILE A 24 -13.94 15.80 19.94
C ILE A 24 -12.77 14.94 19.45
N GLY A 25 -11.70 14.81 20.23
CA GLY A 25 -10.56 13.95 19.91
C GLY A 25 -10.98 12.48 19.76
N LEU A 26 -11.83 12.00 20.67
CA LEU A 26 -12.40 10.66 20.62
C LEU A 26 -13.32 10.49 19.39
N ALA A 27 -14.15 11.48 19.06
CA ALA A 27 -14.98 11.44 17.86
C ALA A 27 -14.13 11.39 16.60
N VAL A 28 -13.09 12.25 16.48
CA VAL A 28 -12.15 12.21 15.35
C VAL A 28 -11.44 10.85 15.27
N TYR A 29 -11.05 10.27 16.41
CA TYR A 29 -10.45 8.95 16.44
C TYR A 29 -11.42 7.85 15.96
N LEU A 30 -12.65 7.85 16.46
CA LEU A 30 -13.68 6.87 16.08
C LEU A 30 -14.13 7.02 14.62
N PHE A 31 -14.20 8.24 14.08
CA PHE A 31 -14.55 8.50 12.68
C PHE A 31 -13.37 8.32 11.71
N ARG A 32 -12.15 8.06 12.19
CA ARG A 32 -10.93 7.93 11.37
C ARG A 32 -10.57 6.48 11.01
N ASP A 33 -11.39 5.51 11.39
CA ASP A 33 -11.09 4.08 11.20
C ASP A 33 -11.44 3.51 9.81
N GLU A 34 -11.92 4.32 8.87
CA GLU A 34 -12.35 3.83 7.54
C GLU A 34 -11.54 4.44 6.39
N THR A 35 -10.19 4.43 6.50
CA THR A 35 -9.30 4.82 5.38
C THR A 35 -8.12 3.88 5.13
N ASP A 36 -8.07 2.69 5.75
CA ASP A 36 -6.95 1.75 5.55
C ASP A 36 -7.30 0.49 4.73
N ASP A 37 -8.45 0.47 4.04
CA ASP A 37 -8.83 -0.59 3.08
C ASP A 37 -8.42 -0.30 1.62
N GLU A 38 -7.67 0.77 1.35
CA GLU A 38 -7.27 1.15 -0.02
C GLU A 38 -5.90 0.57 -0.46
N ARG A 39 -5.24 -0.27 0.34
CA ARG A 39 -3.97 -0.89 -0.06
C ARG A 39 -4.12 -2.09 -1.00
N GLU A 40 -5.24 -2.81 -0.95
CA GLU A 40 -5.44 -3.98 -1.82
C GLU A 40 -5.95 -3.66 -3.23
N GLN A 41 -6.51 -2.46 -3.47
CA GLN A 41 -7.00 -2.08 -4.81
C GLN A 41 -5.90 -1.56 -5.76
N SER A 42 -4.72 -1.21 -5.24
CA SER A 42 -3.59 -0.78 -6.09
C SER A 42 -2.95 -1.93 -6.89
N SER A 43 -3.15 -3.17 -6.45
CA SER A 43 -2.63 -4.40 -7.06
C SER A 43 -3.25 -4.73 -8.42
N ARG A 44 -4.37 -4.07 -8.76
CA ARG A 44 -5.05 -4.13 -10.06
C ARG A 44 -4.83 -2.89 -10.92
N LYS A 45 -3.81 -2.06 -10.64
CA LYS A 45 -3.21 -1.27 -11.71
C LYS A 45 -2.69 -2.28 -12.72
N LYS A 46 -3.49 -2.56 -13.76
CA LYS A 46 -3.13 -3.36 -14.93
C LYS A 46 -1.67 -3.08 -15.20
N ALA A 47 -0.81 -4.10 -15.11
CA ALA A 47 0.61 -3.99 -15.33
C ALA A 47 0.81 -3.37 -16.72
N ALA A 48 0.89 -2.04 -16.76
CA ALA A 48 1.01 -1.28 -17.97
C ALA A 48 2.44 -1.54 -18.39
N ILE A 49 2.58 -2.37 -19.42
CA ILE A 49 3.88 -2.66 -20.01
C ILE A 49 4.48 -1.30 -20.38
N PRO A 50 5.68 -0.95 -19.88
CA PRO A 50 6.28 0.34 -20.16
C PRO A 50 6.43 0.53 -21.68
N PRO A 51 6.31 1.77 -22.18
CA PRO A 51 6.39 2.04 -23.60
C PRO A 51 7.73 1.53 -24.17
N GLY A 52 7.67 0.77 -25.27
CA GLY A 52 8.85 0.16 -25.90
C GLY A 52 9.18 -1.26 -25.42
N LYS A 53 8.45 -1.81 -24.44
CA LYS A 53 8.59 -3.21 -24.04
C LYS A 53 7.46 -4.09 -24.58
N ARG A 54 7.73 -5.38 -24.75
CA ARG A 54 6.79 -6.40 -25.25
C ARG A 54 6.46 -7.40 -24.13
N PRO A 55 5.23 -7.92 -24.05
CA PRO A 55 4.94 -9.01 -23.12
C PRO A 55 5.66 -10.29 -23.57
N PHE A 56 6.24 -11.01 -22.61
CA PHE A 56 6.69 -12.38 -22.83
C PHE A 56 5.52 -13.35 -22.64
N TYR A 57 5.32 -14.27 -23.57
CA TYR A 57 4.30 -15.32 -23.48
C TYR A 57 4.97 -16.66 -23.14
N PRO A 58 5.02 -17.02 -21.85
CA PRO A 58 5.76 -18.21 -21.40
C PRO A 58 5.09 -19.49 -21.87
N THR A 59 5.91 -20.48 -22.24
CA THR A 59 5.46 -21.85 -22.53
C THR A 59 6.05 -22.83 -21.53
N THR A 60 5.69 -24.11 -21.61
CA THR A 60 6.27 -25.19 -20.78
C THR A 60 7.71 -25.53 -21.15
N GLU A 61 8.16 -25.10 -22.33
CA GLU A 61 9.52 -25.29 -22.80
C GLU A 61 10.39 -24.05 -22.52
N TRP A 62 11.71 -24.24 -22.45
CA TRP A 62 12.64 -23.14 -22.26
C TRP A 62 12.65 -22.23 -23.48
N GLN A 63 12.22 -20.97 -23.30
CA GLN A 63 12.25 -19.97 -24.35
C GLN A 63 13.17 -18.82 -23.99
N LYS A 64 13.91 -18.34 -24.98
CA LYS A 64 14.81 -17.21 -24.83
C LYS A 64 14.00 -15.94 -24.52
N VAL A 65 14.44 -15.21 -23.51
CA VAL A 65 13.89 -13.91 -23.10
C VAL A 65 14.73 -12.81 -23.74
N GLU A 66 14.10 -11.98 -24.55
CA GLU A 66 14.75 -10.81 -25.13
C GLU A 66 14.81 -9.65 -24.15
N ALA A 67 15.78 -8.74 -24.30
CA ALA A 67 15.96 -7.60 -23.40
C ALA A 67 14.76 -6.63 -23.36
N ASP A 68 13.93 -6.64 -24.41
CA ASP A 68 12.72 -5.82 -24.51
C ASP A 68 11.46 -6.54 -24.06
N GLN A 69 11.57 -7.76 -23.57
CA GLN A 69 10.44 -8.53 -23.07
C GLN A 69 10.26 -8.37 -21.56
N VAL A 70 9.01 -8.23 -21.13
CA VAL A 70 8.61 -8.21 -19.71
C VAL A 70 8.04 -9.58 -19.37
N CYS A 71 8.69 -10.26 -18.43
CA CYS A 71 8.25 -11.56 -17.95
C CYS A 71 7.20 -11.41 -16.84
N PRO A 72 6.09 -12.17 -16.90
CA PRO A 72 5.13 -12.23 -15.80
C PRO A 72 5.76 -12.90 -14.56
N ALA A 73 5.22 -12.59 -13.39
CA ALA A 73 5.66 -13.21 -12.13
C ALA A 73 5.33 -14.72 -12.09
N GLY A 74 6.15 -15.50 -11.39
CA GLY A 74 5.92 -16.94 -11.19
C GLY A 74 6.46 -17.84 -12.30
N LEU A 75 7.47 -17.40 -13.05
CA LEU A 75 8.18 -18.20 -14.05
C LEU A 75 9.49 -18.77 -13.51
N ASP A 76 9.89 -19.91 -14.07
CA ASP A 76 11.25 -20.43 -13.91
C ASP A 76 12.19 -19.66 -14.83
N PHE A 77 13.30 -19.17 -14.29
CA PHE A 77 14.34 -18.48 -15.06
C PHE A 77 15.64 -19.29 -15.04
N ARG A 78 16.33 -19.28 -16.17
CA ARG A 78 17.67 -19.85 -16.33
C ARG A 78 18.51 -18.90 -17.18
N MET A 79 19.76 -18.68 -16.80
CA MET A 79 20.71 -17.90 -17.58
C MET A 79 21.84 -18.82 -18.06
N ASP A 80 22.16 -18.77 -19.34
CA ASP A 80 23.40 -19.34 -19.85
C ASP A 80 24.52 -18.33 -19.65
N VAL A 81 25.47 -18.68 -18.77
CA VAL A 81 26.60 -17.80 -18.41
C VAL A 81 27.59 -17.65 -19.57
N SER A 82 27.62 -18.60 -20.50
CA SER A 82 28.57 -18.62 -21.62
C SER A 82 28.12 -17.66 -22.72
N THR A 83 26.82 -17.60 -23.00
CA THR A 83 26.23 -16.75 -24.04
C THR A 83 25.63 -15.46 -23.49
N GLY A 84 25.39 -15.39 -22.17
CA GLY A 84 24.68 -14.29 -21.52
C GLY A 84 23.18 -14.30 -21.79
N GLU A 85 22.63 -15.36 -22.37
CA GLU A 85 21.22 -15.45 -22.74
C GLU A 85 20.37 -15.88 -21.56
N SER A 86 19.23 -15.19 -21.38
CA SER A 86 18.23 -15.57 -20.39
C SER A 86 17.13 -16.40 -21.05
N PHE A 87 16.67 -17.41 -20.34
CA PHE A 87 15.58 -18.29 -20.72
C PHE A 87 14.53 -18.32 -19.61
N ALA A 88 13.27 -18.41 -20.00
CA ALA A 88 12.16 -18.56 -19.06
C ALA A 88 11.17 -19.61 -19.55
N ARG A 89 10.48 -20.24 -18.60
CA ARG A 89 9.38 -21.19 -18.85
C ARG A 89 8.34 -21.15 -17.74
N LEU A 90 7.17 -21.72 -18.01
CA LEU A 90 6.18 -22.03 -16.98
C LEU A 90 6.73 -23.11 -16.04
N PRO A 91 6.49 -23.00 -14.72
CA PRO A 91 6.87 -24.04 -13.78
C PRO A 91 6.09 -25.32 -14.10
N SER A 92 6.80 -26.45 -14.19
CA SER A 92 6.16 -27.76 -14.22
C SER A 92 5.65 -28.06 -12.81
N LYS A 93 4.34 -28.18 -12.64
CA LYS A 93 3.72 -28.62 -11.39
C LYS A 93 4.21 -30.00 -10.96
#